data_AF-A0A821FH30-F1
#
_entry.id   AF-A0A821FH30-F1
#
_cell.length_a   1.000
_cell.length_b   1.000
_cell.length_c   1.000
_cell.angle_alpha   90.00
_cell.angle_beta   90.00
_cell.angle_gamma   90.00
#
_symmetry.space_group_name_H-M   'P 1'
#
loop_
_entity.id
_entity.type
_entity.pdbx_description
1 polymer ?
#
loop_
_entity_poly.entity_id
_entity_poly.type
_entity_poly.pdbx_seq_one_letter_code
_entity_poly.pdbx_strand_id
1 'polypeptide(L)'
;MNKEETKLLKEIKSIEDIVIVQADKDLNIYAQMKKDPTTIIKTKINKKVTKMLNQHKITDQTKYHLTSIDDLPKIRGQPKLHKIDTPMRIVTCSRDTITSPISQFIYKIIKELRTTLSGVVCNTSTFVKNIADVKLNQDENLASLDIQDLYTNIPVNKAIDITLKRLDESKILDNLPFTKTDIKELLKLVLKNNYFQFNGKFYK
;
A
#
# COMPACT_ATOMS: atom_id res chain seq x y z
N MET A 1 -5.86 -26.70 11.20
CA MET A 1 -7.00 -26.18 10.42
C MET A 1 -7.99 -27.31 10.23
N ASN A 2 -9.21 -27.15 10.72
CA ASN A 2 -10.25 -28.19 10.67
C ASN A 2 -10.94 -28.25 9.28
N LYS A 3 -11.85 -29.21 9.08
CA LYS A 3 -12.54 -29.40 7.78
C LYS A 3 -13.42 -28.20 7.41
N GLU A 4 -14.07 -27.56 8.38
CA GLU A 4 -14.93 -26.39 8.15
C GLU A 4 -14.11 -25.16 7.77
N GLU A 5 -13.03 -24.86 8.49
CA GLU A 5 -12.08 -23.79 8.15
C GLU A 5 -11.49 -23.96 6.75
N THR A 6 -11.20 -25.21 6.36
CA THR A 6 -10.68 -25.52 5.02
C THR A 6 -11.73 -25.30 3.93
N LYS A 7 -13.00 -25.61 4.22
CA LYS A 7 -14.13 -25.35 3.31
C LYS A 7 -14.36 -23.84 3.15
N LEU A 8 -14.38 -23.10 4.26
CA LEU A 8 -14.55 -21.65 4.28
C LEU A 8 -13.44 -20.95 3.50
N LEU A 9 -12.18 -21.40 3.66
CA LEU A 9 -11.06 -20.87 2.87
C LEU A 9 -11.17 -21.16 1.38
N LYS A 10 -11.76 -22.29 0.97
CA LYS A 10 -12.03 -22.58 -0.45
C LYS A 10 -13.13 -21.67 -1.00
N GLU A 11 -14.17 -21.41 -0.22
CA GLU A 11 -15.25 -20.47 -0.59
C GLU A 11 -14.71 -19.04 -0.71
N ILE A 12 -13.90 -18.58 0.25
CA ILE A 12 -13.23 -17.27 0.20
C ILE A 12 -12.29 -17.16 -1.02
N LYS A 13 -11.57 -18.24 -1.37
CA LYS A 13 -10.73 -18.28 -2.59
C LYS A 13 -11.51 -18.12 -3.89
N SER A 14 -12.81 -18.42 -3.89
CA SER A 14 -13.65 -18.31 -5.07
C SER A 14 -14.17 -16.88 -5.33
N ILE A 15 -13.98 -15.96 -4.38
CA ILE A 15 -14.39 -14.56 -4.52
C ILE A 15 -13.33 -13.82 -5.35
N GLU A 16 -13.71 -13.29 -6.52
CA GLU A 16 -12.78 -12.68 -7.49
C GLU A 16 -11.96 -11.51 -6.93
N ASP A 17 -12.54 -10.75 -6.00
CA ASP A 17 -11.88 -9.60 -5.35
C ASP A 17 -10.88 -10.01 -4.25
N ILE A 18 -10.87 -11.28 -3.84
CA ILE A 18 -10.01 -11.77 -2.77
C ILE A 18 -8.76 -12.43 -3.36
N VAL A 19 -7.60 -11.81 -3.09
CA VAL A 19 -6.31 -12.35 -3.47
C VAL A 19 -5.69 -13.10 -2.30
N ILE A 20 -5.72 -14.42 -2.34
CA ILE A 20 -4.98 -15.26 -1.38
C ILE A 20 -3.60 -15.56 -1.95
N VAL A 21 -2.58 -15.06 -1.25
CA VAL A 21 -1.18 -15.41 -1.50
C VAL A 21 -0.68 -16.37 -0.42
N GLN A 22 0.33 -17.16 -0.75
CA GLN A 22 1.05 -17.93 0.26
C GLN A 22 1.76 -16.95 1.21
N ALA A 23 1.58 -17.14 2.52
CA ALA A 23 2.31 -16.36 3.51
C ALA A 23 3.82 -16.68 3.41
N ASP A 24 4.66 -15.65 3.39
CA ASP A 24 6.11 -15.82 3.42
C ASP A 24 6.52 -16.46 4.75
N LYS A 25 7.01 -17.71 4.67
CA LYS A 25 7.61 -18.41 5.80
C LYS A 25 9.01 -17.85 6.03
N ASP A 26 9.21 -17.18 7.17
CA ASP A 26 10.52 -16.92 7.79
C ASP A 26 11.63 -16.45 6.84
N LEU A 27 11.47 -15.28 6.21
CA LEU A 27 12.49 -14.68 5.36
C LEU A 27 13.12 -13.45 6.01
N ASN A 28 14.42 -13.26 5.76
CA ASN A 28 15.11 -11.97 5.86
C ASN A 28 14.32 -10.94 5.03
N ILE A 29 13.30 -10.33 5.65
CA ILE A 29 12.36 -9.36 5.06
C ILE A 29 13.06 -8.14 4.46
N TYR A 30 14.33 -7.94 4.79
CA TYR A 30 15.16 -6.88 4.25
C TYR A 30 16.49 -7.44 3.76
N ALA A 31 16.81 -7.13 2.50
CA ALA A 31 18.10 -7.43 1.91
C ALA A 31 19.01 -6.20 2.03
N GLN A 32 20.25 -6.41 2.49
CA GLN A 32 21.24 -5.34 2.48
C GLN A 32 21.58 -4.96 1.03
N MET A 33 21.57 -3.67 0.75
CA MET A 33 21.94 -3.11 -0.54
C MET A 33 23.45 -2.86 -0.62
N LYS A 34 24.03 -3.05 -1.82
CA LYS A 34 25.46 -2.81 -2.06
C LYS A 34 25.84 -1.32 -2.08
N LYS A 35 24.89 -0.44 -2.41
CA LYS A 35 25.09 1.01 -2.58
C LYS A 35 23.85 1.76 -2.13
N ASP A 36 24.05 3.04 -1.78
CA ASP A 36 22.98 3.99 -1.55
C ASP A 36 22.13 4.19 -2.83
N PRO A 37 20.83 3.86 -2.83
CA PRO A 37 19.97 4.05 -4.00
C PRO A 37 19.43 5.49 -4.15
N THR A 38 19.67 6.37 -3.18
CA THR A 38 19.00 7.69 -3.06
C THR A 38 19.17 8.53 -4.31
N THR A 39 20.40 8.70 -4.80
CA THR A 39 20.67 9.50 -6.01
C THR A 39 19.92 8.92 -7.22
N ILE A 40 19.92 7.60 -7.39
CA ILE A 40 19.25 6.93 -8.50
C ILE A 40 17.74 7.16 -8.44
N ILE A 41 17.14 7.06 -7.24
CA ILE A 41 15.71 7.29 -7.04
C ILE A 41 15.37 8.77 -7.29
N LYS A 42 16.16 9.70 -6.74
CA LYS A 42 15.99 11.14 -6.94
C LYS A 42 16.09 11.53 -8.42
N THR A 43 17.04 10.96 -9.17
CA THR A 43 17.13 11.19 -10.62
C THR A 43 15.90 10.67 -11.36
N LYS A 44 15.38 9.48 -10.99
CA LYS A 44 14.16 8.93 -11.59
C LYS A 44 12.94 9.80 -11.30
N ILE A 45 12.81 10.29 -10.06
CA ILE A 45 11.76 11.23 -9.64
C ILE A 45 11.85 12.50 -10.48
N ASN A 46 12.99 13.17 -10.49
CA ASN A 46 13.18 14.43 -11.22
C ASN A 46 12.89 14.27 -12.72
N LYS A 47 13.36 13.17 -13.33
CA LYS A 47 13.08 12.87 -14.75
C LYS A 47 11.57 12.72 -15.00
N LYS A 48 10.85 11.99 -14.15
CA LYS A 48 9.40 11.78 -14.29
C LYS A 48 8.62 13.08 -14.09
N VAL A 49 8.92 13.83 -13.03
CA VAL A 49 8.22 15.09 -12.71
C VAL A 49 8.49 16.14 -13.79
N THR A 50 9.74 16.26 -14.27
CA THR A 50 10.08 17.18 -15.38
C THR A 50 9.35 16.82 -16.66
N LYS A 51 9.25 15.52 -16.99
CA LYS A 51 8.43 15.06 -18.13
C LYS A 51 6.96 15.46 -17.97
N MET A 52 6.39 15.34 -16.77
CA MET A 52 5.00 15.74 -16.51
C MET A 52 4.80 17.25 -16.66
N LEU A 53 5.76 18.08 -16.23
CA LEU A 53 5.73 19.53 -16.41
C LEU A 53 5.79 19.91 -17.89
N ASN A 54 6.72 19.32 -18.65
CA ASN A 54 6.86 19.59 -20.09
C ASN A 54 5.64 19.15 -20.90
N GLN A 55 4.85 18.21 -20.37
CA GLN A 55 3.58 17.77 -20.94
C GLN A 55 2.38 18.60 -20.44
N HIS A 56 2.62 19.69 -19.70
CA HIS A 56 1.61 20.55 -19.08
C HIS A 56 0.62 19.81 -18.15
N LYS A 57 1.02 18.66 -17.59
CA LYS A 57 0.18 17.87 -16.68
C LYS A 57 0.22 18.36 -15.23
N ILE A 58 1.25 19.14 -14.89
CA ILE A 58 1.45 19.71 -13.56
C ILE A 58 2.00 21.13 -13.69
N THR A 59 1.87 21.92 -12.63
CA THR A 59 2.44 23.27 -12.53
C THR A 59 3.87 23.26 -11.99
N ASP A 60 4.61 24.36 -12.14
CA ASP A 60 5.93 24.53 -11.52
C ASP A 60 5.88 24.39 -10.00
N GLN A 61 4.84 24.92 -9.36
CA GLN A 61 4.62 24.74 -7.92
C GLN A 61 4.48 23.26 -7.54
N THR A 62 3.75 22.49 -8.35
CA THR A 62 3.61 21.05 -8.15
C THR A 62 4.94 20.34 -8.34
N LYS A 63 5.70 20.67 -9.38
CA LYS A 63 7.05 20.13 -9.59
C LYS A 63 7.94 20.40 -8.39
N TYR A 64 8.01 21.65 -7.93
CA TYR A 64 8.80 22.04 -6.77
C TYR A 64 8.44 21.21 -5.54
N HIS A 65 7.14 21.10 -5.23
CA HIS A 65 6.68 20.28 -4.11
C HIS A 65 7.11 18.81 -4.25
N LEU A 66 6.94 18.22 -5.44
CA LEU A 66 7.27 16.81 -5.69
C LEU A 66 8.77 16.49 -5.60
N THR A 67 9.64 17.49 -5.67
CA THR A 67 11.11 17.35 -5.64
C THR A 67 11.78 18.06 -4.46
N SER A 68 11.00 18.55 -3.50
CA SER A 68 11.47 19.43 -2.42
C SER A 68 12.12 18.71 -1.23
N ILE A 69 11.96 17.39 -1.12
CA ILE A 69 12.41 16.63 0.04
C ILE A 69 13.56 15.69 -0.34
N ASP A 70 14.65 15.76 0.42
CA ASP A 70 15.86 14.97 0.24
C ASP A 70 16.14 13.97 1.38
N ASP A 71 15.31 13.98 2.42
CA ASP A 71 15.49 13.14 3.60
C ASP A 71 15.33 11.65 3.31
N LEU A 72 16.17 10.85 3.97
CA LEU A 72 16.22 9.40 3.83
C LEU A 72 15.22 8.71 4.75
N PRO A 73 14.56 7.63 4.29
CA PRO A 73 13.76 6.80 5.17
C PRO A 73 14.63 6.15 6.25
N LYS A 74 14.10 6.20 7.48
CA LYS A 74 14.72 5.60 8.67
C LYS A 74 13.85 4.46 9.17
N ILE A 75 14.40 3.63 10.03
CA ILE A 75 13.66 2.56 10.68
C ILE A 75 13.32 2.91 12.12
N ARG A 76 12.15 2.51 12.60
CA ARG A 76 11.78 2.56 14.02
C ARG A 76 11.26 1.20 14.45
N GLY A 77 11.69 0.76 15.63
CA GLY A 77 11.14 -0.42 16.29
C GLY A 77 10.09 -0.01 17.32
N GLN A 78 8.97 -0.72 17.36
CA GLN A 78 7.94 -0.56 18.39
C GLN A 78 7.67 -1.92 19.06
N PRO A 79 7.79 -2.05 20.39
CA PRO A 79 7.55 -3.33 21.05
C PRO A 79 6.08 -3.75 20.94
N LYS A 80 5.83 -5.03 20.62
CA LYS A 80 4.49 -5.62 20.66
C LYS A 80 4.18 -6.08 22.09
N LEU A 81 3.79 -5.13 22.96
CA LEU A 81 3.55 -5.37 24.40
C LEU A 81 2.51 -6.46 24.72
N HIS A 82 1.63 -6.80 23.76
CA HIS A 82 0.58 -7.82 23.93
C HIS A 82 1.05 -9.24 23.57
N LYS A 83 2.33 -9.45 23.22
CA LYS A 83 2.88 -10.77 22.88
C LYS A 83 3.97 -11.17 23.87
N ILE A 84 4.04 -12.48 24.17
CA ILE A 84 5.15 -13.08 24.93
C ILE A 84 6.48 -12.70 24.26
N ASP A 85 7.51 -12.46 25.07
CA ASP A 85 8.85 -11.97 24.68
C ASP A 85 8.90 -10.57 24.06
N THR A 86 7.77 -9.86 23.99
CA THR A 86 7.68 -8.46 23.53
C THR A 86 8.44 -8.20 22.22
N PRO A 87 8.18 -8.96 21.14
CA PRO A 87 8.92 -8.83 19.88
C PRO A 87 8.78 -7.43 19.28
N MET A 88 9.83 -6.95 18.62
CA MET A 88 9.84 -5.63 18.00
C MET A 88 9.08 -5.65 16.66
N ARG A 89 8.11 -4.75 16.50
CA ARG A 89 7.55 -4.37 15.20
C ARG A 89 8.46 -3.33 14.56
N ILE A 90 9.13 -3.74 13.50
CA ILE A 90 9.95 -2.87 12.69
C ILE A 90 9.06 -2.11 11.70
N VAL A 91 9.22 -0.78 11.62
CA VAL A 91 8.45 0.10 10.73
C VAL A 91 9.40 1.06 10.03
N THR A 92 9.31 1.11 8.70
CA THR A 92 9.99 2.14 7.91
C THR A 92 9.28 3.47 8.05
N CYS A 93 9.97 4.48 8.55
CA CYS A 93 9.51 5.85 8.57
C CYS A 93 9.83 6.52 7.23
N SER A 94 8.83 6.54 6.35
CA SER A 94 8.87 7.21 5.06
C SER A 94 8.18 8.59 5.07
N ARG A 95 7.77 9.09 6.25
CA ARG A 95 7.22 10.44 6.39
C ARG A 95 8.32 11.46 6.11
N ASP A 96 7.99 12.46 5.29
CA ASP A 96 8.90 13.55 4.90
C ASP A 96 10.22 13.01 4.36
N THR A 97 10.14 12.08 3.41
CA THR A 97 11.31 11.49 2.73
C THR A 97 11.20 11.66 1.22
N ILE A 98 12.24 11.29 0.48
CA ILE A 98 12.29 11.48 -0.98
C ILE A 98 11.05 10.99 -1.77
N THR A 99 10.35 9.96 -1.30
CA THR A 99 9.14 9.43 -1.97
C THR A 99 7.84 9.99 -1.41
N SER A 100 7.85 10.69 -0.27
CA SER A 100 6.62 11.12 0.41
C SER A 100 5.80 12.13 -0.40
N PRO A 101 6.37 13.13 -1.11
CA PRO A 101 5.57 14.06 -1.90
C PRO A 101 4.80 13.34 -3.02
N ILE A 102 5.45 12.39 -3.70
CA ILE A 102 4.83 11.59 -4.76
C ILE A 102 3.76 10.67 -4.17
N SER A 103 4.05 10.04 -3.03
CA SER A 103 3.06 9.19 -2.34
C SER A 103 1.79 9.98 -1.99
N GLN A 104 1.94 11.19 -1.46
CA GLN A 104 0.81 12.06 -1.14
C GLN A 104 0.07 12.52 -2.39
N PHE A 105 0.79 12.84 -3.46
CA PHE A 105 0.22 13.23 -4.74
C PHE A 105 -0.64 12.12 -5.36
N ILE A 106 -0.12 10.89 -5.44
CA ILE A 106 -0.89 9.74 -5.92
C ILE A 106 -2.08 9.45 -5.01
N TYR A 107 -1.88 9.53 -3.68
CA TYR A 107 -2.95 9.29 -2.72
C TYR A 107 -4.16 10.21 -2.97
N LYS A 108 -3.92 11.49 -3.29
CA LYS A 108 -5.01 12.44 -3.63
C LYS A 108 -5.83 12.00 -4.84
N ILE A 109 -5.23 11.27 -5.79
CA ILE A 109 -5.89 10.74 -6.99
C ILE A 109 -6.66 9.46 -6.66
N ILE A 110 -6.03 8.52 -5.96
CA ILE A 110 -6.61 7.18 -5.75
C ILE A 110 -7.50 7.06 -4.50
N LYS A 111 -7.49 8.04 -3.58
CA LYS A 111 -8.24 7.96 -2.32
C LYS A 111 -9.74 7.75 -2.52
N GLU A 112 -10.32 8.27 -3.61
CA GLU A 112 -11.75 8.13 -3.87
C GLU A 112 -12.13 6.71 -4.32
N LEU A 113 -11.18 5.89 -4.79
CA LEU A 113 -11.46 4.49 -5.11
C LEU A 113 -11.98 3.70 -3.91
N ARG A 114 -11.71 4.13 -2.68
CA ARG A 114 -12.24 3.48 -1.48
C ARG A 114 -13.77 3.47 -1.45
N THR A 115 -14.42 4.45 -2.07
CA THR A 115 -15.90 4.55 -2.10
C THR A 115 -16.51 3.57 -3.11
N THR A 116 -15.70 3.01 -4.02
CA THR A 116 -16.13 2.01 -5.01
C THR A 116 -15.98 0.58 -4.50
N LEU A 117 -15.55 0.39 -3.25
CA LEU A 117 -15.41 -0.92 -2.62
C LEU A 117 -16.69 -1.26 -1.84
N SER A 118 -17.33 -2.37 -2.20
CA SER A 118 -18.39 -2.97 -1.40
C SER A 118 -17.80 -3.68 -0.16
N GLY A 119 -18.57 -3.75 0.93
CA GLY A 119 -18.16 -4.46 2.14
C GLY A 119 -17.03 -3.81 2.95
N VAL A 120 -16.56 -2.62 2.56
CA VAL A 120 -15.57 -1.87 3.34
C VAL A 120 -16.27 -1.02 4.38
N VAL A 121 -15.89 -1.21 5.64
CA VAL A 121 -16.36 -0.38 6.74
C VAL A 121 -15.28 0.63 7.11
N CYS A 122 -15.57 1.91 6.87
CA CYS A 122 -14.58 2.99 6.98
C CYS A 122 -14.36 3.50 8.42
N ASN A 123 -15.21 3.12 9.38
CA ASN A 123 -15.05 3.51 10.77
C ASN A 123 -15.71 2.51 11.74
N THR A 124 -15.17 2.40 12.95
CA THR A 124 -15.61 1.45 13.97
C THR A 124 -17.05 1.67 14.41
N SER A 125 -17.52 2.92 14.49
CA SER A 125 -18.89 3.22 14.92
C SER A 125 -19.93 2.69 13.93
N THR A 126 -19.67 2.79 12.62
CA THR A 126 -20.50 2.20 11.56
C THR A 126 -20.47 0.67 11.65
N PHE A 127 -19.30 0.07 11.90
CA PHE A 127 -19.21 -1.38 12.09
C PHE A 127 -20.09 -1.86 13.25
N VAL A 128 -19.97 -1.23 14.43
CA VAL A 128 -20.74 -1.60 15.62
C VAL A 128 -22.24 -1.49 15.36
N LYS A 129 -22.70 -0.43 14.68
CA LYS A 129 -24.12 -0.29 14.31
C LYS A 129 -24.56 -1.41 13.37
N ASN A 130 -23.79 -1.67 12.32
CA ASN A 130 -24.15 -2.67 11.32
C ASN A 130 -24.23 -4.08 11.91
N ILE A 131 -23.31 -4.43 12.82
CA ILE A 131 -23.27 -5.78 13.39
C ILE A 131 -24.26 -5.97 14.55
N ALA A 132 -24.70 -4.90 15.21
CA ALA A 132 -25.68 -4.97 16.29
C ALA A 132 -27.03 -5.53 15.83
N ASP A 133 -27.39 -5.28 14.57
CA ASP A 133 -28.66 -5.72 13.98
C ASP A 133 -28.58 -7.12 13.33
N VAL A 134 -27.39 -7.74 13.28
CA VAL A 134 -27.21 -9.07 12.68
C VAL A 134 -27.79 -10.13 13.63
N LYS A 135 -28.82 -10.84 13.16
CA LYS A 135 -29.38 -12.02 13.83
C LYS A 135 -28.93 -13.28 13.10
N LEU A 136 -28.39 -14.23 13.84
CA LEU A 136 -27.97 -15.53 13.33
C LEU A 136 -29.11 -16.54 13.44
N ASN A 137 -29.33 -17.33 12.39
CA ASN A 137 -30.16 -18.52 12.43
C ASN A 137 -29.45 -19.67 13.17
N GLN A 138 -30.19 -20.73 13.53
CA GLN A 138 -29.63 -21.87 14.27
C GLN A 138 -28.52 -22.62 13.50
N ASP A 139 -28.52 -22.51 12.19
CA ASP A 139 -27.57 -23.13 11.26
C ASP A 139 -26.49 -22.17 10.75
N GLU A 140 -26.46 -20.93 11.25
CA GLU A 140 -25.48 -19.91 10.87
C GLU A 140 -24.40 -19.72 11.93
N ASN A 141 -23.16 -19.53 11.45
CA ASN A 141 -22.00 -19.26 12.30
C ASN A 141 -21.38 -17.90 11.94
N LEU A 142 -20.97 -17.16 12.97
CA LEU A 142 -20.16 -15.96 12.79
C LEU A 142 -18.68 -16.30 12.94
N ALA A 143 -17.89 -15.94 11.93
CA ALA A 143 -16.44 -16.12 11.94
C ALA A 143 -15.72 -14.77 11.86
N SER A 144 -14.63 -14.64 12.62
CA SER A 144 -13.68 -13.53 12.51
C SER A 144 -12.39 -14.04 11.90
N LEU A 145 -11.87 -13.29 10.92
CA LEU A 145 -10.64 -13.62 10.20
C LEU A 145 -9.66 -12.47 10.33
N ASP A 146 -8.40 -12.78 10.62
CA ASP A 146 -7.31 -11.81 10.67
C ASP A 146 -6.26 -12.11 9.59
N ILE A 147 -5.67 -11.06 9.03
CA ILE A 147 -4.61 -11.17 8.03
C ILE A 147 -3.27 -11.02 8.72
N GLN A 148 -2.48 -12.09 8.71
CA GLN A 148 -1.11 -12.04 9.18
C GLN A 148 -0.21 -11.24 8.23
N ASP A 149 0.55 -10.30 8.80
CA ASP A 149 1.60 -9.53 8.13
C ASP A 149 1.16 -8.92 6.78
N LEU A 150 -0.01 -8.26 6.79
CA LEU A 150 -0.66 -7.68 5.61
C LEU A 150 0.31 -6.90 4.70
N TYR A 151 1.09 -5.96 5.25
CA TYR A 151 1.91 -5.06 4.43
C TYR A 151 3.01 -5.77 3.64
N THR A 152 3.65 -6.79 4.21
CA THR A 152 4.74 -7.52 3.54
C THR A 152 4.21 -8.52 2.52
N ASN A 153 3.00 -9.04 2.73
CA ASN A 153 2.37 -10.02 1.85
C ASN A 153 1.56 -9.41 0.69
N ILE A 154 1.48 -8.08 0.53
CA ILE A 154 0.76 -7.47 -0.60
C ILE A 154 1.53 -7.68 -1.92
N PRO A 155 0.96 -8.37 -2.93
CA PRO A 155 1.60 -8.53 -4.24
C PRO A 155 1.57 -7.20 -5.02
N VAL A 156 2.62 -6.39 -4.87
CA VAL A 156 2.69 -4.99 -5.35
C VAL A 156 2.26 -4.83 -6.81
N ASN A 157 2.74 -5.68 -7.73
CA ASN A 157 2.36 -5.54 -9.15
C ASN A 157 0.86 -5.80 -9.37
N LYS A 158 0.29 -6.81 -8.70
CA LYS A 158 -1.14 -7.13 -8.80
C LYS A 158 -1.99 -6.02 -8.18
N ALA A 159 -1.57 -5.46 -7.04
CA ALA A 159 -2.23 -4.32 -6.42
C ALA A 159 -2.25 -3.09 -7.35
N ILE A 160 -1.14 -2.82 -8.05
CA ILE A 160 -1.08 -1.75 -9.07
C ILE A 160 -2.08 -2.05 -10.20
N ASP A 161 -2.11 -3.26 -10.76
CA ASP A 161 -3.00 -3.58 -11.87
C ASP A 161 -4.48 -3.49 -11.46
N ILE A 162 -4.84 -3.93 -10.24
CA ILE A 162 -6.19 -3.76 -9.67
C ILE A 162 -6.54 -2.27 -9.51
N THR A 163 -5.62 -1.47 -8.97
CA THR A 163 -5.83 -0.02 -8.79
C THR A 163 -6.12 0.66 -10.13
N LEU A 164 -5.37 0.30 -11.17
CA LEU A 164 -5.54 0.86 -12.49
C LEU A 164 -6.84 0.41 -13.17
N LYS A 165 -7.27 -0.85 -12.98
CA LYS A 165 -8.57 -1.34 -13.45
C LYS A 165 -9.71 -0.51 -12.83
N ARG A 166 -9.68 -0.32 -11.50
CA ARG A 166 -10.73 0.45 -10.80
C ARG A 166 -10.72 1.93 -11.17
N LEU A 167 -9.55 2.52 -11.44
CA LEU A 167 -9.47 3.90 -11.94
C LEU A 167 -10.21 4.06 -13.27
N ASP A 168 -10.03 3.13 -14.20
CA ASP A 168 -10.73 3.17 -15.49
C ASP A 168 -12.26 3.02 -15.31
N GLU A 169 -12.70 2.10 -14.46
CA GLU A 169 -14.14 1.87 -14.18
C GLU A 169 -14.81 3.06 -13.50
N SER A 170 -14.08 3.74 -12.60
CA SER A 170 -14.59 4.89 -11.83
C SER A 170 -14.59 6.21 -12.61
N LYS A 171 -13.94 6.27 -13.79
CA LYS A 171 -13.78 7.49 -14.59
C LYS A 171 -13.13 8.68 -13.85
N ILE A 172 -12.43 8.43 -12.74
CA ILE A 172 -11.75 9.48 -11.96
C ILE A 172 -10.72 10.23 -12.82
N LEU A 173 -10.07 9.54 -13.76
CA LEU A 173 -9.05 10.11 -14.62
C LEU A 173 -9.61 11.04 -15.70
N ASP A 174 -10.90 10.97 -16.04
CA ASP A 174 -11.51 11.77 -17.12
C ASP A 174 -11.39 13.28 -16.86
N ASN A 175 -11.34 13.68 -15.59
CA ASN A 175 -11.21 15.07 -15.16
C ASN A 175 -9.76 15.48 -14.81
N LEU A 176 -8.78 14.62 -15.09
CA LEU A 176 -7.39 14.83 -14.72
C LEU A 176 -6.47 14.75 -15.95
N PRO A 177 -5.36 15.51 -15.99
CA PRO A 177 -4.42 15.48 -17.11
C PRO A 177 -3.52 14.22 -17.12
N PHE A 178 -3.86 13.18 -16.35
CA PHE A 178 -3.03 12.00 -16.14
C PHE A 178 -3.58 10.78 -16.87
N THR A 179 -2.69 10.08 -17.58
CA THR A 179 -3.03 8.79 -18.19
C THR A 179 -2.87 7.66 -17.19
N LYS A 180 -3.51 6.51 -17.46
CA LYS A 180 -3.27 5.25 -16.72
C LYS A 180 -1.78 4.90 -16.63
N THR A 181 -1.02 5.14 -17.69
CA THR A 181 0.43 4.94 -17.74
C THR A 181 1.17 5.85 -16.76
N ASP A 182 0.77 7.12 -16.65
CA ASP A 182 1.36 8.03 -15.68
C ASP A 182 1.15 7.54 -14.24
N ILE A 183 -0.08 7.15 -13.91
CA ILE A 183 -0.40 6.63 -12.58
C ILE A 183 0.37 5.33 -12.29
N LYS A 184 0.46 4.42 -13.27
CA LYS A 184 1.23 3.17 -13.15
C LYS A 184 2.70 3.43 -12.85
N GLU A 185 3.32 4.37 -13.56
CA GLU A 185 4.72 4.74 -13.36
C GLU A 185 4.96 5.37 -11.99
N LEU A 186 4.08 6.28 -11.55
CA LEU A 186 4.15 6.91 -10.24
C LEU A 186 3.97 5.88 -9.11
N LEU A 187 2.99 4.99 -9.22
CA LEU A 187 2.77 3.90 -8.25
C LEU A 187 3.99 2.99 -8.15
N LYS A 188 4.57 2.58 -9.28
CA LYS A 188 5.81 1.79 -9.29
C LYS A 188 6.97 2.54 -8.63
N LEU A 189 7.07 3.85 -8.86
CA LEU A 189 8.12 4.68 -8.29
C LEU A 189 8.03 4.76 -6.77
N VAL A 190 6.83 4.82 -6.19
CA VAL A 190 6.65 4.80 -4.73
C VAL A 190 6.79 3.39 -4.18
N LEU A 191 5.99 2.44 -4.68
CA LEU A 191 5.85 1.11 -4.09
C LEU A 191 7.07 0.20 -4.29
N LYS A 192 7.91 0.46 -5.30
CA LYS A 192 9.14 -0.31 -5.53
C LYS A 192 10.39 0.34 -4.96
N ASN A 193 10.30 1.50 -4.30
CA ASN A 193 11.45 2.18 -3.70
C ASN A 193 11.26 2.36 -2.19
N ASN A 194 10.73 1.32 -1.53
CA ASN A 194 10.76 1.20 -0.07
C ASN A 194 12.15 0.73 0.36
N TYR A 195 13.04 1.65 0.71
CA TYR A 195 14.36 1.36 1.27
C TYR A 195 14.54 2.18 2.55
N PHE A 196 15.52 1.85 3.37
CA PHE A 196 15.88 2.65 4.55
C PHE A 196 17.35 2.51 4.89
N GLN A 197 17.83 3.44 5.73
CA GLN A 197 19.16 3.39 6.32
C GLN A 197 19.09 2.89 7.77
N PHE A 198 19.99 1.97 8.13
CA PHE A 198 20.20 1.49 9.49
C PHE A 198 21.68 1.22 9.73
N ASN A 199 22.26 1.78 10.81
CA ASN A 199 23.68 1.67 11.15
C ASN A 199 24.64 1.93 9.97
N GLY A 200 24.37 2.99 9.20
CA GLY A 200 25.18 3.38 8.04
C GLY A 200 25.03 2.49 6.80
N LYS A 201 24.20 1.43 6.87
CA LYS A 201 23.93 0.51 5.76
C LYS A 201 22.52 0.73 5.21
N PHE A 202 22.33 0.39 3.94
CA PHE A 202 21.04 0.50 3.25
C PHE A 202 20.39 -0.87 3.08
N TYR A 203 19.08 -0.90 3.23
CA TYR A 203 18.26 -2.11 3.18
C TYR A 203 16.99 -1.87 2.36
N LYS A 204 16.47 -2.93 1.76
CA LYS A 204 15.24 -2.93 0.98
C LYS A 204 14.48 -4.23 1.16
#